data_AF-A0A7L3PYQ9-F1
#
_entry.id   AF-A0A7L3PYQ9-F1
#
_cell.length_a   1.000
_cell.length_b   1.000
_cell.length_c   1.000
_cell.angle_alpha   90.00
_cell.angle_beta   90.00
_cell.angle_gamma   90.00
#
_symmetry.space_group_name_H-M   'P 1'
#
loop_
_entity.id
_entity.type
_entity.pdbx_description
1 polymer ?
#
loop_
_entity_poly.entity_id
_entity_poly.type
_entity_poly.pdbx_seq_one_letter_code
_entity_poly.pdbx_strand_id
1 'polypeptide(L)' 'PWRGQLSIQGQLLCSIALRTPYSSSIPAQLPPNLDIHHVMGVSDLKKKLPEAAFGKRNYTGNE' A
#
# COMPACT_ATOMS: atom_id res chain seq x y z
N PRO A 1 -13.38 3.73 -4.58
CA PRO A 1 -12.80 2.60 -3.80
C PRO A 1 -12.21 1.55 -4.74
N TRP A 2 -10.89 1.38 -4.72
CA TRP A 2 -10.23 0.39 -5.54
C TRP A 2 -10.36 -0.99 -4.89
N ARG A 3 -10.49 -2.02 -5.71
CA ARG A 3 -10.58 -3.43 -5.28
C ARG A 3 -9.63 -4.24 -6.12
N GLY A 4 -8.89 -5.13 -5.47
CA GLY A 4 -8.01 -6.05 -6.14
C GLY A 4 -7.58 -7.18 -5.21
N GLN A 5 -6.59 -7.91 -5.65
CA GLN A 5 -6.02 -9.06 -4.95
C GLN A 5 -4.61 -8.73 -4.49
N LEU A 6 -4.23 -9.25 -3.33
CA LEU A 6 -2.87 -9.20 -2.82
C LEU A 6 -2.25 -10.58 -2.99
N SER A 7 -1.12 -10.63 -3.66
CA SER A 7 -0.31 -11.84 -3.82
C SER A 7 1.09 -11.60 -3.25
N ILE A 8 1.78 -12.67 -2.89
CA ILE A 8 3.19 -12.63 -2.50
C ILE A 8 3.94 -13.64 -3.35
N GLN A 9 4.89 -13.17 -4.17
CA GLN A 9 5.66 -14.01 -5.09
C GLN A 9 4.78 -14.90 -5.99
N GLY A 10 3.65 -14.37 -6.46
CA GLY A 10 2.66 -15.06 -7.28
C GLY A 10 1.63 -15.89 -6.49
N GLN A 11 1.77 -16.02 -5.17
CA GLN A 11 0.80 -16.73 -4.33
C GLN A 11 -0.29 -15.76 -3.84
N LEU A 12 -1.54 -15.99 -4.25
CA LEU A 12 -2.68 -15.22 -3.80
C LEU A 12 -2.87 -15.35 -2.27
N LEU A 13 -2.86 -14.22 -1.57
CA LEU A 13 -3.14 -14.16 -0.13
C LEU A 13 -4.61 -13.84 0.14
N CYS A 14 -5.09 -12.71 -0.37
CA CYS A 14 -6.45 -12.25 -0.09
C CYS A 14 -6.92 -11.17 -1.08
N SER A 15 -8.23 -10.89 -1.06
CA SER A 15 -8.78 -9.72 -1.75
C SER A 15 -8.71 -8.50 -0.84
N ILE A 16 -8.22 -7.38 -1.35
CA ILE A 16 -8.08 -6.13 -0.62
C ILE A 16 -8.86 -5.01 -1.30
N ALA A 17 -9.34 -4.07 -0.50
CA ALA A 17 -9.98 -2.86 -0.98
C ALA A 17 -9.23 -1.64 -0.44
N LEU A 18 -8.72 -0.80 -1.33
CA LEU A 18 -8.06 0.44 -0.95
C LEU A 18 -9.07 1.59 -1.00
N ARG A 19 -9.14 2.32 0.11
CA ARG A 19 -9.90 3.55 0.25
C ARG A 19 -8.92 4.66 0.56
N THR A 20 -8.98 5.72 -0.23
CA THR A 20 -8.24 6.96 0.04
C THR A 20 -9.14 7.87 0.89
N PRO A 21 -8.60 8.51 1.95
CA PRO A 21 -9.35 9.49 2.73
C PRO A 21 -9.61 10.78 1.93
N TYR A 22 -8.79 11.05 0.92
CA TYR A 22 -9.03 12.12 -0.04
C TYR A 22 -9.90 11.56 -1.16
N SER A 23 -11.13 12.04 -1.26
CA SER A 23 -12.23 11.59 -2.14
C SER A 23 -11.90 11.52 -3.64
N SER A 24 -10.72 11.95 -4.06
CA SER A 24 -10.20 11.81 -5.41
C SER A 24 -9.80 10.35 -5.63
N SER A 25 -10.38 9.71 -6.65
CA SER A 25 -9.99 8.40 -7.18
C SER A 25 -8.49 8.16 -7.03
N ILE A 26 -8.09 6.93 -6.66
CA ILE A 26 -6.67 6.58 -6.50
C ILE A 26 -5.91 7.11 -7.73
N PRO A 27 -4.89 7.96 -7.55
CA PRO A 27 -4.31 8.74 -8.63
C PRO A 27 -3.61 7.87 -9.70
N ALA A 28 -3.39 6.60 -9.42
CA ALA A 28 -2.92 5.59 -10.36
C ALA A 28 -3.97 4.48 -10.52
N GLN A 29 -4.24 4.04 -11.75
CA GLN A 29 -4.96 2.80 -12.02
C GLN A 29 -4.11 1.63 -11.48
N LEU A 30 -4.35 1.27 -10.23
CA LEU A 30 -3.67 0.14 -9.60
C LEU A 30 -4.07 -1.15 -10.33
N PRO A 31 -3.10 -2.03 -10.64
CA PRO A 31 -3.37 -3.30 -11.30
C PRO A 31 -4.25 -4.17 -10.40
N PRO A 32 -5.16 -4.98 -10.95
CA PRO A 32 -6.13 -5.77 -10.17
C PRO A 32 -5.47 -6.79 -9.22
N ASN A 33 -4.19 -7.12 -9.42
CA ASN A 33 -3.38 -7.92 -8.51
C ASN A 33 -2.12 -7.14 -8.12
N LEU A 34 -1.89 -6.98 -6.82
CA LEU A 34 -0.69 -6.42 -6.23
C LEU A 34 0.18 -7.57 -5.73
N ASP A 35 1.30 -7.83 -6.41
CA ASP A 35 2.26 -8.85 -5.98
C ASP A 35 3.41 -8.26 -5.17
N ILE A 36 3.62 -8.80 -3.97
CA ILE A 36 4.77 -8.48 -3.13
C ILE A 36 5.94 -9.36 -3.58
N HIS A 37 6.76 -8.84 -4.48
CA HIS A 37 7.99 -9.51 -4.92
C HIS A 37 9.11 -9.44 -3.89
N HIS A 38 9.14 -8.38 -3.06
CA HIS A 38 10.24 -8.11 -2.15
C HIS A 38 9.73 -7.64 -0.79
N VAL A 39 10.10 -8.38 0.25
CA VAL A 39 9.89 -7.99 1.64
C VAL A 39 11.10 -7.17 2.08
N MET A 40 10.86 -5.93 2.49
CA MET A 40 11.92 -5.01 2.90
C MET A 40 11.78 -4.69 4.39
N GLY A 41 12.91 -4.67 5.10
CA GLY A 41 12.95 -4.18 6.47
C GLY A 41 12.59 -2.70 6.55
N VAL A 42 11.94 -2.28 7.64
CA VAL A 42 11.53 -0.87 7.84
C VAL A 42 12.72 0.09 7.72
N SER A 43 13.90 -0.33 8.18
CA SER A 43 15.16 0.41 8.08
C SER A 43 15.58 0.70 6.64
N ASP A 44 15.38 -0.24 5.72
CA ASP A 44 15.71 -0.09 4.30
C ASP A 44 14.60 0.65 3.53
N LEU A 45 13.35 0.44 3.94
CA LEU A 45 12.21 1.23 3.49
C LEU A 45 12.41 2.73 3.78
N LYS A 46 12.92 3.07 4.98
CA LYS A 46 13.25 4.46 5.37
C LYS A 46 14.33 5.12 4.49
N LYS A 47 15.17 4.32 3.83
CA LYS A 47 16.18 4.82 2.88
C LYS A 47 15.61 5.06 1.48
N LYS A 48 14.59 4.30 1.08
CA LYS A 48 13.99 4.39 -0.27
C LYS A 48 12.78 5.31 -0.35
N LEU A 49 12.06 5.48 0.75
CA LEU A 49 10.90 6.36 0.84
C LEU A 49 11.22 7.55 1.73
N PRO A 50 10.66 8.73 1.43
CA PRO A 50 10.87 9.92 2.27
C PRO A 50 10.36 9.66 3.69
N GLU A 51 11.03 10.23 4.69
CA GLU A 51 10.65 10.09 6.11
C GLU A 51 9.18 10.48 6.36
N ALA A 52 8.66 11.41 5.55
CA ALA A 52 7.26 11.81 5.53
C ALA A 52 6.27 10.65 5.33
N ALA A 53 6.65 9.58 4.62
CA ALA A 53 5.82 8.38 4.43
C ALA A 53 5.80 7.46 5.66
N PHE A 54 6.77 7.60 6.56
CA PHE A 54 6.83 6.86 7.84
C PHE A 54 6.26 7.66 9.01
N GLY A 55 5.81 8.90 8.76
CA GLY A 55 5.17 9.71 9.79
C GLY A 55 4.00 8.95 10.40
N LYS A 56 4.00 8.78 11.72
CA LYS A 56 2.98 8.05 12.51
C LYS A 56 1.55 8.48 12.15
N ARG A 57 1.39 9.76 11.80
CA ARG A 57 0.17 10.41 11.31
C ARG A 57 -0.41 9.84 10.00
N ASN A 58 0.36 9.05 9.24
CA ASN A 58 -0.11 8.35 8.05
C ASN A 58 -0.67 6.95 8.35
N TYR A 59 -0.35 6.37 9.52
CA TYR A 59 -0.78 5.02 9.93
C TYR A 59 -1.92 5.07 10.93
N THR A 60 -1.96 6.10 11.78
CA THR A 60 -3.14 6.44 12.56
C THR A 60 -4.04 7.24 11.64
N GLY A 61 -5.01 6.56 11.00
CA GLY A 61 -6.16 7.26 10.44
C GLY A 61 -6.71 8.21 11.51
N ASN A 62 -7.02 9.45 11.13
CA ASN A 62 -7.76 10.37 11.99
C ASN A 62 -8.90 9.59 12.66
N GLU A 63 -8.83 9.46 13.98
CA GLU A 63 -10.02 9.29 14.82
C GLU A 63 -10.95 10.50 14.67
#